data_AF-A0A238W198-F1
#
_entry.id   AF-A0A238W198-F1
#
_cell.length_a   1.000
_cell.length_b   1.000
_cell.length_c   1.000
_cell.angle_alpha   90.00
_cell.angle_beta   90.00
_cell.angle_gamma   90.00
#
_symmetry.space_group_name_H-M   'P 1'
#
loop_
_entity.id
_entity.type
_entity.pdbx_description
1 polymer ?
#
loop_
_entity_poly.entity_id
_entity_poly.type
_entity_poly.pdbx_seq_one_letter_code
_entity_poly.pdbx_strand_id
1 'polypeptide(L)'
;MTTTAAHPKRRIWLAALVAVLGLTGIVAGQAGPNRHRIENDLAHRSVQALAAAGQDDARVSFAGRDALVVTGSPAEADQVRTIVAAVTGVRAVHVSVEAAEVARTPAAVLLAASGERAVLTGTVPTAEMRTTLRDAADAAFGAGVVDDRLTVAGTVAADNALSALPALLRSLPAGVPDLSVRLEAGALTLSGTAPSEAARTALTTAAGRTGVPVTDRMTVAALQPRLSAVAPLTFRTGSAELTPASRKSLRQIADLLTANPSTDLRVEGHTDSRGSRATNLRVSRARADAVRSGLLKLGVAADRLSTVGYGEARPKVANDSPTHRAENRRVELAVVKS
;
A
#
# COMPACT_ATOMS: atom_id res chain seq x y z
N MET A 1 -14.81 -36.71 -8.56
CA MET A 1 -13.70 -37.07 -7.67
C MET A 1 -13.23 -35.83 -6.93
N THR A 2 -13.36 -35.87 -5.60
CA THR A 2 -12.55 -35.22 -4.54
C THR A 2 -12.49 -33.69 -4.40
N THR A 3 -13.28 -33.23 -3.41
CA THR A 3 -12.85 -32.52 -2.17
C THR A 3 -12.52 -31.02 -2.21
N THR A 4 -13.51 -30.19 -1.84
CA THR A 4 -13.31 -28.79 -1.41
C THR A 4 -13.27 -28.71 0.12
N ALA A 5 -12.12 -28.28 0.65
CA ALA A 5 -11.89 -28.09 2.08
C ALA A 5 -12.68 -26.89 2.63
N ALA A 6 -13.33 -27.10 3.78
CA ALA A 6 -14.08 -26.09 4.52
C ALA A 6 -13.14 -25.16 5.32
N HIS A 7 -13.29 -23.84 5.17
CA HIS A 7 -12.61 -22.82 5.98
C HIS A 7 -13.48 -22.37 7.18
N PRO A 8 -12.89 -22.12 8.37
CA PRO A 8 -13.59 -22.10 9.67
C PRO A 8 -14.28 -20.76 10.04
N LYS A 9 -14.39 -19.79 9.13
CA LYS A 9 -14.91 -18.45 9.43
C LYS A 9 -16.45 -18.33 9.43
N ARG A 10 -17.17 -19.33 8.93
CA ARG A 10 -18.64 -19.39 9.00
C ARG A 10 -19.18 -19.89 10.34
N ARG A 11 -18.37 -20.54 11.17
CA ARG A 11 -18.82 -21.12 12.45
C ARG A 11 -18.99 -20.08 13.57
N ILE A 12 -18.26 -18.97 13.53
CA ILE A 12 -18.34 -17.93 14.57
C ILE A 12 -19.58 -17.05 14.35
N TRP A 13 -19.89 -16.70 13.09
CA TRP A 13 -21.14 -16.03 12.75
C TRP A 13 -22.37 -16.93 12.94
N LEU A 14 -22.27 -18.24 12.66
CA LEU A 14 -23.35 -19.16 13.03
C LEU A 14 -23.52 -19.29 14.55
N ALA A 15 -22.46 -19.24 15.36
CA ALA A 15 -22.59 -19.33 16.82
C ALA A 15 -23.24 -18.06 17.42
N ALA A 16 -22.90 -16.88 16.92
CA ALA A 16 -23.54 -15.61 17.33
C ALA A 16 -24.99 -15.51 16.81
N LEU A 17 -25.27 -15.98 15.58
CA LEU A 17 -26.62 -16.06 15.03
C LEU A 17 -27.47 -17.12 15.77
N VAL A 18 -26.88 -18.23 16.24
CA VAL A 18 -27.56 -19.25 17.06
C VAL A 18 -27.81 -18.74 18.49
N ALA A 19 -26.97 -17.85 19.03
CA ALA A 19 -27.25 -17.19 20.30
C ALA A 19 -28.43 -16.20 20.17
N VAL A 20 -28.48 -15.39 19.10
CA VAL A 20 -29.56 -14.42 18.85
C VAL A 20 -30.86 -15.08 18.30
N LEU A 21 -30.75 -16.12 17.48
CA LEU A 21 -31.90 -16.94 17.03
C LEU A 21 -32.39 -17.92 18.10
N GLY A 22 -31.51 -18.37 18.99
CA GLY A 22 -31.91 -19.09 20.21
C GLY A 22 -32.74 -18.18 21.13
N LEU A 23 -32.36 -16.91 21.24
CA LEU A 23 -33.10 -15.89 21.99
C LEU A 23 -34.47 -15.53 21.37
N THR A 24 -34.65 -15.62 20.05
CA THR A 24 -35.97 -15.40 19.41
C THR A 24 -36.81 -16.68 19.29
N GLY A 25 -36.18 -17.85 19.14
CA GLY A 25 -36.85 -19.15 19.14
C GLY A 25 -37.38 -19.58 20.51
N ILE A 26 -36.73 -19.16 21.60
CA ILE A 26 -37.23 -19.37 22.96
C ILE A 26 -38.45 -18.48 23.27
N VAL A 27 -38.66 -17.38 22.54
CA VAL A 27 -39.84 -16.50 22.70
C VAL A 27 -41.08 -17.04 21.98
N ALA A 28 -40.96 -17.91 20.98
CA ALA A 28 -42.11 -18.34 20.16
C ALA A 28 -42.63 -19.78 20.43
N GLY A 29 -41.94 -20.57 21.26
CA GLY A 29 -42.31 -21.98 21.49
C GLY A 29 -42.72 -22.28 22.94
N GLN A 30 -44.03 -22.32 23.20
CA GLN A 30 -44.70 -22.87 24.41
C GLN A 30 -44.93 -21.87 25.57
N ALA A 31 -45.82 -20.89 25.33
CA ALA A 31 -46.34 -19.96 26.32
C ALA A 31 -47.34 -20.64 27.28
N GLY A 32 -46.90 -20.90 28.51
CA GLY A 32 -47.77 -21.28 29.64
C GLY A 32 -47.81 -20.14 30.67
N PRO A 33 -48.99 -19.76 31.21
CA PRO A 33 -49.18 -18.54 32.02
C PRO A 33 -48.39 -18.49 33.34
N ASN A 34 -47.88 -19.61 33.83
CA ASN A 34 -47.13 -19.69 35.09
C ASN A 34 -45.62 -19.43 34.95
N ARG A 35 -45.02 -19.58 33.76
CA ARG A 35 -43.57 -19.37 33.57
C ARG A 35 -43.18 -17.91 33.72
N HIS A 36 -43.95 -17.02 33.09
CA HIS A 36 -43.73 -15.58 33.18
C HIS A 36 -43.83 -15.05 34.61
N ARG A 37 -44.64 -15.66 35.49
CA ARG A 37 -44.75 -15.23 36.89
C ARG A 37 -43.48 -15.52 37.68
N ILE A 38 -42.88 -16.69 37.48
CA ILE A 38 -41.66 -17.10 38.21
C ILE A 38 -40.46 -16.30 37.70
N GLU A 39 -40.33 -16.16 36.38
CA GLU A 39 -39.22 -15.41 35.78
C GLU A 39 -39.28 -13.93 36.16
N ASN A 40 -40.47 -13.31 36.14
CA ASN A 40 -40.63 -11.91 36.53
C ASN A 40 -40.40 -11.69 38.03
N ASP A 41 -40.85 -12.60 38.89
CA ASP A 41 -40.60 -12.53 40.34
C ASP A 41 -39.11 -12.66 40.66
N LEU A 42 -38.42 -13.63 40.05
CA LEU A 42 -36.98 -13.82 40.20
C LEU A 42 -36.20 -12.62 39.65
N ALA A 43 -36.56 -12.13 38.46
CA ALA A 43 -35.95 -10.93 37.88
C ALA A 43 -36.10 -9.73 38.81
N HIS A 44 -37.29 -9.48 39.34
CA HIS A 44 -37.55 -8.36 40.23
C HIS A 44 -36.72 -8.45 41.52
N ARG A 45 -36.69 -9.62 42.19
CA ARG A 45 -35.92 -9.83 43.42
C ARG A 45 -34.41 -9.76 43.19
N SER A 46 -33.93 -10.26 42.05
CA SER A 46 -32.52 -10.16 41.68
C SER A 46 -32.10 -8.73 41.36
N VAL A 47 -32.92 -7.93 40.66
CA VAL A 47 -32.66 -6.51 40.43
C VAL A 47 -32.59 -5.75 41.76
N GLN A 48 -33.53 -5.99 42.68
CA GLN A 48 -33.51 -5.36 44.01
C GLN A 48 -32.26 -5.73 44.82
N ALA A 49 -31.83 -7.00 44.78
CA ALA A 49 -30.64 -7.45 45.48
C ALA A 49 -29.35 -6.83 44.90
N LEU A 50 -29.28 -6.67 43.58
CA LEU A 50 -28.17 -6.01 42.90
C LEU A 50 -28.12 -4.51 43.24
N ALA A 51 -29.25 -3.82 43.19
CA ALA A 51 -29.35 -2.40 43.56
C ALA A 51 -28.95 -2.15 45.03
N ALA A 52 -29.39 -3.02 45.95
CA ALA A 52 -29.00 -2.94 47.37
C ALA A 52 -27.48 -3.13 47.59
N ALA A 53 -26.80 -3.81 46.67
CA ALA A 53 -25.36 -4.02 46.68
C ALA A 53 -24.57 -2.99 45.83
N GLY A 54 -25.24 -1.96 45.31
CA GLY A 54 -24.63 -0.92 44.47
C GLY A 54 -24.20 -1.40 43.08
N GLN A 55 -24.81 -2.47 42.58
CA GLN A 55 -24.51 -3.07 41.26
C GLN A 55 -25.55 -2.64 40.22
N ASP A 56 -25.77 -1.33 40.09
CA ASP A 56 -26.84 -0.75 39.26
C ASP A 56 -26.63 -0.96 37.75
N ASP A 57 -25.39 -1.22 37.34
CA ASP A 57 -25.01 -1.47 35.95
C ASP A 57 -25.21 -2.94 35.52
N ALA A 58 -25.54 -3.84 36.46
CA ALA A 58 -25.75 -5.25 36.18
C ALA A 58 -27.19 -5.52 35.70
N ARG A 59 -27.34 -6.11 34.50
CA ARG A 59 -28.63 -6.52 33.95
C ARG A 59 -28.84 -8.01 34.17
N VAL A 60 -30.02 -8.41 34.65
CA VAL A 60 -30.36 -9.81 34.87
C VAL A 60 -31.58 -10.22 34.04
N SER A 61 -31.52 -11.41 33.47
CA SER A 61 -32.63 -12.06 32.77
C SER A 61 -32.74 -13.52 33.22
N PHE A 62 -33.93 -14.10 33.10
CA PHE A 62 -34.21 -15.45 33.56
C PHE A 62 -34.80 -16.32 32.46
N ALA A 63 -34.35 -17.57 32.40
CA ALA A 63 -35.01 -18.66 31.69
C ALA A 63 -35.41 -19.72 32.71
N GLY A 64 -36.69 -19.77 33.07
CA GLY A 64 -37.17 -20.54 34.21
C GLY A 64 -36.55 -20.07 35.54
N ARG A 65 -35.61 -20.85 36.09
CA ARG A 65 -34.92 -20.57 37.37
C ARG A 65 -33.43 -20.27 37.20
N ASP A 66 -32.94 -20.22 35.96
CA ASP A 66 -31.55 -19.96 35.66
C ASP A 66 -31.39 -18.50 35.26
N ALA A 67 -30.46 -17.81 35.92
CA ALA A 67 -30.17 -16.41 35.70
C ALA A 67 -29.03 -16.26 34.68
N LEU A 68 -29.22 -15.35 33.73
CA LEU A 68 -28.16 -14.77 32.93
C LEU A 68 -27.96 -13.33 33.39
N VAL A 69 -26.76 -13.03 33.90
CA VAL A 69 -26.39 -11.70 34.38
C VAL A 69 -25.32 -11.11 33.47
N VAL A 70 -25.53 -9.88 33.04
CA VAL A 70 -24.60 -9.12 32.21
C VAL A 70 -24.06 -7.96 33.05
N THR A 71 -22.74 -7.87 33.22
CA THR A 71 -22.05 -6.79 33.95
C THR A 71 -21.00 -6.12 33.06
N GLY A 72 -20.75 -4.82 33.24
CA GLY A 72 -19.70 -4.08 32.53
C GLY A 72 -18.28 -4.29 33.09
N SER A 73 -18.14 -4.93 34.26
CA SER A 73 -16.86 -5.06 34.96
C SER A 73 -16.48 -6.53 35.21
N PRO A 74 -15.34 -7.03 34.68
CA PRO A 74 -14.84 -8.36 35.01
C PRO A 74 -14.55 -8.55 36.51
N ALA A 75 -14.16 -7.48 37.20
CA ALA A 75 -13.82 -7.53 38.63
C ALA A 75 -15.04 -7.76 39.53
N GLU A 76 -16.23 -7.37 39.08
CA GLU A 76 -17.49 -7.49 39.82
C GLU A 76 -18.24 -8.79 39.49
N ALA A 77 -17.78 -9.56 38.51
CA ALA A 77 -18.48 -10.73 38.00
C ALA A 77 -18.77 -11.79 39.09
N ASP A 78 -17.83 -12.04 39.99
CA ASP A 78 -18.00 -12.99 41.08
C ASP A 78 -18.92 -12.47 42.19
N GLN A 79 -18.89 -11.15 42.44
CA GLN A 79 -19.77 -10.50 43.41
C GLN A 79 -21.23 -10.53 42.91
N VAL A 80 -21.45 -10.13 41.66
CA VAL A 80 -22.75 -10.15 40.99
C VAL A 80 -23.31 -11.58 40.92
N ARG A 81 -22.46 -12.57 40.61
CA ARG A 81 -22.85 -13.99 40.65
C ARG A 81 -23.38 -14.39 42.03
N THR A 82 -22.64 -14.02 43.07
CA THR A 82 -22.95 -14.38 44.46
C THR A 82 -24.27 -13.77 44.91
N ILE A 83 -24.51 -12.50 44.57
CA ILE A 83 -25.75 -11.78 44.91
C ILE A 83 -26.96 -12.46 44.26
N VAL A 84 -26.89 -12.73 42.95
CA VAL A 84 -28.02 -13.35 42.22
C VAL A 84 -28.23 -14.81 42.64
N ALA A 85 -27.17 -15.55 42.96
CA ALA A 85 -27.26 -16.93 43.43
C ALA A 85 -27.91 -17.03 44.83
N ALA A 86 -27.81 -15.98 45.65
CA ALA A 86 -28.43 -15.92 46.98
C ALA A 86 -29.95 -15.68 46.94
N VAL A 87 -30.51 -15.28 45.80
CA VAL A 87 -31.96 -15.05 45.66
C VAL A 87 -32.70 -16.38 45.71
N THR A 88 -33.58 -16.53 46.71
CA THR A 88 -34.35 -17.77 46.92
C THR A 88 -35.18 -18.12 45.68
N GLY A 89 -34.91 -19.29 45.11
CA GLY A 89 -35.58 -19.76 43.90
C GLY A 89 -34.70 -19.71 42.65
N VAL A 90 -33.53 -19.06 42.68
CA VAL A 90 -32.52 -19.19 41.61
C VAL A 90 -31.87 -20.57 41.70
N ARG A 91 -31.59 -21.18 40.54
CA ARG A 91 -30.97 -22.52 40.44
C ARG A 91 -29.53 -22.45 39.94
N ALA A 92 -29.28 -21.65 38.91
CA ALA A 92 -27.96 -21.44 38.33
C ALA A 92 -27.79 -19.98 37.94
N VAL A 93 -26.54 -19.50 37.96
CA VAL A 93 -26.20 -18.13 37.55
C VAL A 93 -25.05 -18.18 36.57
N HIS A 94 -25.31 -17.68 35.36
CA HIS A 94 -24.30 -17.46 34.34
C HIS A 94 -24.02 -15.96 34.26
N VAL A 95 -22.76 -15.58 34.46
CA VAL A 95 -22.33 -14.19 34.32
C VAL A 95 -21.59 -14.05 33.00
N SER A 96 -22.06 -13.10 32.18
CA SER A 96 -21.37 -12.63 30.99
C SER A 96 -20.87 -11.21 31.28
N VAL A 97 -19.61 -10.94 30.96
CA VAL A 97 -19.12 -9.56 30.98
C VAL A 97 -19.46 -8.94 29.63
N GLU A 98 -20.21 -7.84 29.62
CA GLU A 98 -20.36 -7.01 28.43
C GLU A 98 -18.97 -6.43 28.18
N ALA A 99 -18.20 -7.05 27.27
CA ALA A 99 -16.94 -6.48 26.85
C ALA A 99 -17.27 -5.09 26.33
N ALA A 100 -16.91 -4.05 27.09
CA ALA A 100 -17.09 -2.68 26.67
C ALA A 100 -16.50 -2.59 25.26
N GLU A 101 -17.39 -2.51 24.27
CA GLU A 101 -17.04 -2.22 22.90
C GLU A 101 -16.71 -0.73 22.91
N VAL A 102 -15.61 -0.37 23.58
CA VAL A 102 -15.03 0.96 23.53
C VAL A 102 -14.87 1.22 22.06
N ALA A 103 -15.65 2.14 21.51
CA ALA A 103 -15.64 2.48 20.09
C ALA A 103 -14.19 2.78 19.70
N ARG A 104 -13.51 1.78 19.15
CA ARG A 104 -12.09 1.89 18.88
C ARG A 104 -11.95 2.82 17.69
N THR A 105 -11.16 3.88 17.84
CA THR A 105 -10.87 4.74 16.70
C THR A 105 -10.10 3.93 15.66
N PRO A 106 -10.44 4.05 14.37
CA PRO A 106 -9.70 3.38 13.32
C PRO A 106 -8.26 3.89 13.32
N ALA A 107 -7.30 3.00 13.05
CA ALA A 107 -5.91 3.39 12.96
C ALA A 107 -5.71 4.36 11.81
N ALA A 108 -4.91 5.40 12.06
CA ALA A 108 -4.46 6.35 11.06
C ALA A 108 -2.93 6.40 11.11
N VAL A 109 -2.29 5.98 10.02
CA VAL A 109 -0.83 5.96 9.88
C VAL A 109 -0.46 6.54 8.53
N LEU A 110 0.50 7.45 8.53
CA LEU A 110 1.04 8.06 7.31
C LEU A 110 2.55 7.89 7.32
N LEU A 111 3.05 7.21 6.30
CA LEU A 111 4.45 7.24 5.90
C LEU A 111 4.58 8.13 4.67
N ALA A 112 5.44 9.14 4.73
CA ALA A 112 5.71 10.03 3.62
C ALA A 112 7.21 10.20 3.43
N ALA A 113 7.70 9.83 2.26
CA ALA A 113 9.07 10.08 1.81
C ALA A 113 9.13 11.38 1.00
N SER A 114 10.23 12.10 1.16
CA SER A 114 10.57 13.30 0.41
C SER A 114 12.08 13.32 0.20
N GLY A 115 12.53 12.88 -0.97
CA GLY A 115 13.95 12.77 -1.30
C GLY A 115 14.65 11.73 -0.41
N GLU A 116 15.63 12.17 0.39
CA GLU A 116 16.42 11.32 1.29
C GLU A 116 15.89 11.29 2.73
N ARG A 117 14.65 11.71 2.95
CA ARG A 117 14.00 11.69 4.28
C ARG A 117 12.65 11.03 4.20
N ALA A 118 12.28 10.31 5.26
CA ALA A 118 10.93 9.80 5.43
C ALA A 118 10.41 10.21 6.81
N VAL A 119 9.10 10.46 6.90
CA VAL A 119 8.42 10.77 8.17
C VAL A 119 7.31 9.76 8.37
N LEU A 120 7.29 9.15 9.54
CA LEU A 120 6.26 8.20 9.96
C LEU A 120 5.42 8.86 11.07
N THR A 121 4.13 9.07 10.80
CA THR A 121 3.21 9.81 11.67
C THR A 121 1.91 9.04 11.88
N GLY A 122 1.18 9.35 12.95
CA GLY A 122 -0.11 8.75 13.25
C GLY A 122 -0.19 8.10 14.63
N THR A 123 -1.18 7.22 14.79
CA THR A 123 -1.48 6.58 16.07
C THR A 123 -1.59 5.07 15.92
N VAL A 124 -0.90 4.34 16.80
CA VAL A 124 -0.82 2.88 16.82
C VAL A 124 -1.25 2.33 18.19
N PRO A 125 -1.76 1.09 18.28
CA PRO A 125 -2.33 0.55 19.51
C PRO A 125 -1.28 0.19 20.57
N THR A 126 -0.07 -0.21 20.14
CA THR A 126 0.98 -0.71 21.05
C THR A 126 2.36 -0.18 20.67
N ALA A 127 3.26 -0.15 21.65
CA ALA A 127 4.68 0.17 21.43
C ALA A 127 5.36 -0.87 20.52
N GLU A 128 4.97 -2.14 20.60
CA GLU A 128 5.47 -3.21 19.72
C GLU A 128 5.12 -2.96 18.25
N MET A 129 3.89 -2.52 17.96
CA MET A 129 3.47 -2.15 16.60
C MET A 129 4.25 -0.94 16.09
N ARG A 130 4.50 0.06 16.96
CA ARG A 130 5.35 1.22 16.62
C ARG A 130 6.73 0.77 16.17
N THR A 131 7.41 -0.07 16.96
CA THR A 131 8.73 -0.60 16.64
C THR A 131 8.71 -1.39 15.33
N THR A 132 7.72 -2.26 15.14
CA THR A 132 7.60 -3.08 13.92
C THR A 132 7.43 -2.22 12.66
N LEU A 133 6.64 -1.15 12.73
CA LEU A 133 6.45 -0.20 11.62
C LEU A 133 7.72 0.61 11.35
N ARG A 134 8.41 1.05 12.40
CA ARG A 134 9.68 1.76 12.27
C ARG A 134 10.74 0.89 11.60
N ASP A 135 10.93 -0.34 12.07
CA ASP A 135 11.90 -1.27 11.50
C ASP A 135 11.58 -1.58 10.03
N ALA A 136 10.30 -1.73 9.70
CA ALA A 136 9.87 -1.94 8.31
C ALA A 136 10.10 -0.70 7.44
N ALA A 137 9.92 0.51 7.97
CA ALA A 137 10.23 1.75 7.28
C ALA A 137 11.74 1.95 7.10
N ASP A 138 12.55 1.68 8.12
CA ASP A 138 14.01 1.73 8.04
C ASP A 138 14.55 0.70 7.02
N ALA A 139 13.94 -0.48 6.93
CA ALA A 139 14.27 -1.47 5.90
C ALA A 139 13.93 -0.98 4.48
N ALA A 140 12.89 -0.17 4.33
CA ALA A 140 12.44 0.33 3.03
C ALA A 140 13.21 1.57 2.55
N PHE A 141 13.55 2.48 3.47
CA PHE A 141 14.13 3.80 3.15
C PHE A 141 15.58 3.98 3.61
N GLY A 142 16.10 3.06 4.42
CA GLY A 142 17.43 3.13 5.01
C GLY A 142 17.39 3.50 6.50
N ALA A 143 18.26 2.86 7.29
CA ALA A 143 18.33 3.12 8.72
C ALA A 143 18.76 4.57 9.02
N GLY A 144 18.01 5.26 9.89
CA GLY A 144 18.32 6.64 10.29
C GLY A 144 17.77 7.71 9.35
N VAL A 145 17.07 7.31 8.27
CA VAL A 145 16.37 8.20 7.34
C VAL A 145 14.96 8.54 7.82
N VAL A 146 14.36 7.65 8.62
CA VAL A 146 12.97 7.75 9.07
C VAL A 146 12.85 8.55 10.37
N ASP A 147 12.16 9.69 10.29
CA ASP A 147 11.70 10.47 11.45
C ASP A 147 10.39 9.88 11.99
N ASP A 148 10.49 9.11 13.07
CA ASP A 148 9.35 8.46 13.73
C ASP A 148 8.66 9.39 14.74
N ARG A 149 7.45 9.82 14.36
CA ARG A 149 6.54 10.65 15.16
C ARG A 149 5.23 9.91 15.48
N LEU A 150 5.27 8.57 15.57
CA LEU A 150 4.11 7.78 15.96
C LEU A 150 3.78 7.96 17.45
N THR A 151 2.47 8.04 17.72
CA THR A 151 1.89 8.05 19.06
C THR A 151 1.29 6.69 19.38
N VAL A 152 1.37 6.25 20.64
CA VAL A 152 0.74 4.99 21.10
C VAL A 152 -0.54 5.32 21.86
N ALA A 153 -1.67 4.77 21.42
CA ALA A 153 -2.96 4.88 22.12
C ALA A 153 -3.73 3.55 22.05
N GLY A 154 -3.95 2.93 23.21
CA GLY A 154 -4.64 1.63 23.31
C GLY A 154 -6.12 1.66 22.93
N THR A 155 -6.70 2.84 22.72
CA THR A 155 -8.07 3.03 22.20
C THR A 155 -8.16 2.79 20.68
N VAL A 156 -7.04 2.74 19.97
CA VAL A 156 -7.00 2.46 18.53
C VAL A 156 -7.18 0.97 18.25
N ALA A 157 -7.95 0.64 17.21
CA ALA A 157 -8.11 -0.74 16.78
C ALA A 157 -6.84 -1.29 16.12
N ALA A 158 -6.39 -2.46 16.55
CA ALA A 158 -5.47 -3.28 15.76
C ALA A 158 -6.26 -3.94 14.62
N ASP A 159 -6.42 -3.21 13.51
CA ASP A 159 -7.08 -3.74 12.33
C ASP A 159 -6.12 -4.52 11.41
N ASN A 160 -6.69 -5.26 10.46
CA ASN A 160 -5.92 -6.04 9.49
C ASN A 160 -5.04 -5.15 8.60
N ALA A 161 -5.47 -3.90 8.36
CA ALA A 161 -4.77 -2.97 7.48
C ALA A 161 -3.47 -2.49 8.11
N LEU A 162 -3.51 -2.11 9.38
CA LEU A 162 -2.35 -1.76 10.19
C LEU A 162 -1.38 -2.94 10.32
N SER A 163 -1.92 -4.14 10.52
CA SER A 163 -1.12 -5.36 10.64
C SER A 163 -0.40 -5.74 9.33
N ALA A 164 -0.95 -5.35 8.18
CA ALA A 164 -0.37 -5.63 6.87
C ALA A 164 0.68 -4.59 6.42
N LEU A 165 0.66 -3.38 7.02
CA LEU A 165 1.58 -2.29 6.65
C LEU A 165 3.07 -2.70 6.73
N PRO A 166 3.59 -3.33 7.79
CA PRO A 166 5.01 -3.68 7.85
C PRO A 166 5.47 -4.60 6.71
N ALA A 167 4.62 -5.52 6.25
CA ALA A 167 4.93 -6.39 5.12
C ALA A 167 4.94 -5.60 3.80
N LEU A 168 3.98 -4.69 3.63
CA LEU A 168 3.94 -3.79 2.48
C LEU A 168 5.20 -2.92 2.42
N LEU A 169 5.59 -2.29 3.54
CA LEU A 169 6.77 -1.41 3.61
C LEU A 169 8.04 -2.15 3.18
N ARG A 170 8.26 -3.37 3.66
CA ARG A 170 9.42 -4.19 3.27
C ARG A 170 9.42 -4.62 1.80
N SER A 171 8.28 -4.55 1.13
CA SER A 171 8.14 -4.90 -0.29
C SER A 171 8.20 -3.70 -1.23
N LEU A 172 8.36 -2.48 -0.70
CA LEU A 172 8.43 -1.27 -1.51
C LEU A 172 9.71 -1.31 -2.38
N PRO A 173 9.62 -1.04 -3.69
CA PRO A 173 10.78 -0.89 -4.54
C PRO A 173 11.55 0.37 -4.14
N ALA A 174 12.88 0.26 -4.15
CA ALA A 174 13.76 1.41 -3.97
C ALA A 174 13.56 2.46 -5.09
N GLY A 175 13.80 3.73 -4.77
CA GLY A 175 13.86 4.82 -5.76
C GLY A 175 12.52 5.49 -6.08
N VAL A 176 11.60 5.55 -5.11
CA VAL A 176 10.38 6.37 -5.18
C VAL A 176 10.53 7.54 -4.20
N PRO A 177 11.12 8.67 -4.63
CA PRO A 177 11.55 9.73 -3.70
C PRO A 177 10.40 10.43 -2.97
N ASP A 178 9.21 10.46 -3.59
CA ASP A 178 8.04 11.16 -3.06
C ASP A 178 6.91 10.19 -2.69
N LEU A 179 7.26 8.95 -2.30
CA LEU A 179 6.27 7.93 -1.96
C LEU A 179 5.53 8.29 -0.66
N SER A 180 4.20 8.28 -0.72
CA SER A 180 3.36 8.33 0.47
C SER A 180 2.43 7.12 0.55
N VAL A 181 2.47 6.44 1.69
CA VAL A 181 1.59 5.33 2.07
C VAL A 181 0.74 5.80 3.24
N ARG A 182 -0.55 5.96 3.00
CA ARG A 182 -1.53 6.39 4.01
C ARG A 182 -2.50 5.27 4.33
N LEU A 183 -2.64 4.96 5.60
CA LEU A 183 -3.69 4.12 6.14
C LEU A 183 -4.68 5.01 6.89
N GLU A 184 -5.94 5.02 6.44
CA GLU A 184 -7.03 5.71 7.13
C GLU A 184 -8.32 4.88 6.98
N ALA A 185 -9.09 4.73 8.05
CA ALA A 185 -10.37 4.01 8.05
C ALA A 185 -10.29 2.59 7.43
N GLY A 186 -9.19 1.87 7.68
CA GLY A 186 -8.96 0.52 7.16
C GLY A 186 -8.63 0.44 5.67
N ALA A 187 -8.40 1.56 4.98
CA ALA A 187 -8.05 1.62 3.57
C ALA A 187 -6.65 2.23 3.36
N LEU A 188 -5.94 1.70 2.38
CA LEU A 188 -4.63 2.21 1.96
C LEU A 188 -4.76 3.17 0.79
N THR A 189 -4.05 4.29 0.84
CA THR A 189 -3.83 5.17 -0.30
C THR A 189 -2.34 5.22 -0.60
N LEU A 190 -1.97 4.89 -1.83
CA LEU A 190 -0.61 5.06 -2.35
C LEU A 190 -0.57 6.33 -3.20
N SER A 191 0.44 7.17 -3.00
CA SER A 191 0.66 8.37 -3.82
C SER A 191 2.15 8.65 -3.99
N GLY A 192 2.51 9.48 -4.96
CA GLY A 192 3.89 9.80 -5.31
C GLY A 192 4.22 9.45 -6.76
N THR A 193 5.48 9.63 -7.13
CA THR A 193 5.96 9.44 -8.51
C THR A 193 6.82 8.18 -8.61
N ALA A 194 6.29 7.12 -9.22
CA ALA A 194 7.04 5.90 -9.49
C ALA A 194 8.05 6.12 -10.64
N PRO A 195 9.25 5.50 -10.58
CA PRO A 195 10.26 5.66 -11.63
C PRO A 195 9.91 4.96 -12.94
N SER A 196 8.93 4.05 -12.95
CA SER A 196 8.37 3.38 -14.12
C SER A 196 7.01 2.75 -13.85
N GLU A 197 6.28 2.39 -14.90
CA GLU A 197 4.99 1.68 -14.81
C GLU A 197 5.15 0.30 -14.14
N ALA A 198 6.28 -0.38 -14.40
CA ALA A 198 6.60 -1.64 -13.74
C ALA A 198 6.74 -1.47 -12.22
N ALA A 199 7.41 -0.40 -11.76
CA ALA A 199 7.54 -0.10 -10.33
C ALA A 199 6.19 0.23 -9.69
N ARG A 200 5.35 1.03 -10.36
CA ARG A 200 3.97 1.34 -9.92
C ARG A 200 3.12 0.07 -9.83
N THR A 201 3.22 -0.82 -10.81
CA THR A 201 2.49 -2.10 -10.83
C THR A 201 2.95 -3.01 -9.70
N ALA A 202 4.26 -3.07 -9.44
CA ALA A 202 4.80 -3.85 -8.32
C ALA A 202 4.28 -3.34 -6.97
N LEU A 203 4.24 -2.02 -6.78
CA LEU A 203 3.70 -1.36 -5.58
C LEU A 203 2.22 -1.66 -5.35
N THR A 204 1.40 -1.43 -6.37
CA THR A 204 -0.04 -1.67 -6.30
C THR A 204 -0.35 -3.16 -6.11
N THR A 205 0.41 -4.06 -6.74
CA THR A 205 0.30 -5.51 -6.52
C THR A 205 0.67 -5.88 -5.08
N ALA A 206 1.77 -5.33 -4.55
CA ALA A 206 2.18 -5.58 -3.17
C ALA A 206 1.14 -5.08 -2.16
N ALA A 207 0.57 -3.89 -2.39
CA ALA A 207 -0.54 -3.39 -1.59
C ALA A 207 -1.79 -4.25 -1.74
N GLY A 208 -2.11 -4.75 -2.93
CA GLY A 208 -3.24 -5.66 -3.14
C GLY A 208 -3.13 -6.98 -2.36
N ARG A 209 -1.91 -7.50 -2.13
CA ARG A 209 -1.68 -8.71 -1.33
C ARG A 209 -2.05 -8.55 0.15
N THR A 210 -2.18 -7.32 0.64
CA THR A 210 -2.61 -7.05 2.02
C THR A 210 -4.09 -7.41 2.26
N GLY A 211 -4.89 -7.52 1.20
CA GLY A 211 -6.32 -7.82 1.28
C GLY A 211 -7.18 -6.66 1.76
N VAL A 212 -6.62 -5.45 1.91
CA VAL A 212 -7.38 -4.24 2.27
C VAL A 212 -7.65 -3.36 1.05
N PRO A 213 -8.70 -2.51 1.07
CA PRO A 213 -8.97 -1.60 -0.04
C PRO A 213 -7.77 -0.70 -0.32
N VAL A 214 -7.31 -0.68 -1.58
CA VAL A 214 -6.18 0.16 -2.02
C VAL A 214 -6.67 1.19 -3.04
N THR A 215 -6.38 2.46 -2.76
CA THR A 215 -6.54 3.56 -3.71
C THR A 215 -5.18 3.92 -4.28
N ASP A 216 -4.99 3.70 -5.59
CA ASP A 216 -3.78 4.11 -6.31
C ASP A 216 -3.92 5.54 -6.82
N ARG A 217 -3.13 6.47 -6.26
CA ARG A 217 -2.95 7.86 -6.71
C ARG A 217 -1.52 8.12 -7.19
N MET A 218 -0.78 7.07 -7.56
CA MET A 218 0.57 7.22 -8.05
C MET A 218 0.61 7.73 -9.49
N THR A 219 1.65 8.50 -9.80
CA THR A 219 2.03 8.89 -11.15
C THR A 219 3.30 8.17 -11.57
N VAL A 220 3.65 8.21 -12.85
CA VAL A 220 4.92 7.68 -13.36
C VAL A 220 5.78 8.82 -13.88
N ALA A 221 7.06 8.82 -13.48
CA ALA A 221 8.03 9.81 -13.91
C ALA A 221 8.20 9.80 -15.44
N ALA A 222 8.09 10.97 -16.06
CA ALA A 222 8.29 11.11 -17.48
C ALA A 222 9.72 10.67 -17.89
N LEU A 223 9.82 9.80 -18.90
CA LEU A 223 11.12 9.24 -19.31
C LEU A 223 11.97 10.24 -20.11
N GLN A 224 11.33 11.07 -20.94
CA GLN A 224 12.00 12.02 -21.83
C GLN A 224 13.02 12.95 -21.13
N PRO A 225 12.69 13.65 -20.02
CA PRO A 225 13.67 14.50 -19.33
C PRO A 225 14.86 13.72 -18.79
N ARG A 226 14.64 12.47 -18.33
CA ARG A 226 15.71 11.59 -17.80
C ARG A 226 16.66 11.15 -18.90
N LEU A 227 16.13 10.79 -20.08
CA LEU A 227 16.94 10.51 -21.27
C LEU A 227 17.74 11.73 -21.72
N SER A 228 17.14 12.92 -21.65
CA SER A 228 17.78 14.18 -22.03
C SER A 228 18.89 14.61 -21.06
N ALA A 229 18.83 14.16 -19.80
CA ALA A 229 19.86 14.40 -18.79
C ALA A 229 21.08 13.46 -18.91
N VAL A 230 20.99 12.38 -19.70
CA VAL A 230 22.13 11.50 -19.96
C VAL A 230 23.19 12.26 -20.78
N ALA A 231 24.46 12.06 -20.45
CA ALA A 231 25.56 12.72 -21.16
C ALA A 231 25.52 12.44 -22.68
N PRO A 232 25.75 13.46 -23.53
CA PRO A 232 25.59 13.33 -24.98
C PRO A 232 26.39 12.19 -25.61
N LEU A 233 25.78 11.52 -26.59
CA LEU A 233 26.44 10.47 -27.36
C LEU A 233 27.37 11.11 -28.41
N THR A 234 28.65 10.72 -28.35
CA THR A 234 29.73 11.22 -29.21
C THR A 234 30.36 10.10 -30.02
N PHE A 235 30.92 10.47 -31.17
CA PHE A 235 31.48 9.55 -32.16
C PHE A 235 32.93 9.88 -32.47
N ARG A 236 33.70 8.88 -32.91
CA ARG A 236 35.04 9.13 -33.44
C ARG A 236 34.98 9.99 -34.71
N THR A 237 36.01 10.79 -34.93
CA THR A 237 36.11 11.68 -36.08
C THR A 237 35.91 10.93 -37.40
N GLY A 238 35.03 11.46 -38.26
CA GLY A 238 34.72 10.86 -39.57
C GLY A 238 33.96 9.53 -39.52
N SER A 239 33.50 9.09 -38.35
CA SER A 239 32.96 7.75 -38.13
C SER A 239 31.58 7.78 -37.44
N ALA A 240 30.88 6.64 -37.50
CA ALA A 240 29.69 6.32 -36.70
C ALA A 240 30.03 5.44 -35.48
N GLU A 241 31.32 5.24 -35.17
CA GLU A 241 31.78 4.50 -34.00
C GLU A 241 31.66 5.34 -32.73
N LEU A 242 30.93 4.83 -31.74
CA LEU A 242 30.74 5.46 -30.43
C LEU A 242 32.04 5.47 -29.61
N THR A 243 32.31 6.60 -28.95
CA THR A 243 33.45 6.75 -28.04
C THR A 243 33.27 5.90 -26.76
N PRO A 244 34.34 5.55 -26.03
CA PRO A 244 34.23 4.83 -24.76
C PRO A 244 33.33 5.51 -23.73
N ALA A 245 33.39 6.85 -23.61
CA ALA A 245 32.50 7.63 -22.76
C ALA A 245 31.02 7.45 -23.15
N SER A 246 30.73 7.46 -24.46
CA SER A 246 29.37 7.25 -24.97
C SER A 246 28.84 5.84 -24.70
N ARG A 247 29.72 4.83 -24.57
CA ARG A 247 29.29 3.48 -24.16
C ARG A 247 28.75 3.47 -22.73
N LYS A 248 29.21 4.36 -21.85
CA LYS A 248 28.63 4.54 -20.50
C LYS A 248 27.25 5.17 -20.58
N SER A 249 27.09 6.25 -21.35
CA SER A 249 25.78 6.87 -21.61
C SER A 249 24.79 5.88 -22.22
N LEU A 250 25.25 5.06 -23.16
CA LEU A 250 24.42 4.05 -23.82
C LEU A 250 23.89 3.00 -22.84
N ARG A 251 24.70 2.58 -21.85
CA ARG A 251 24.25 1.72 -20.75
C ARG A 251 23.18 2.38 -19.90
N GLN A 252 23.39 3.63 -19.50
CA GLN A 252 22.39 4.38 -18.73
C GLN A 252 21.05 4.50 -19.49
N ILE A 253 21.09 4.74 -20.81
CA ILE A 253 19.90 4.75 -21.66
C ILE A 253 19.23 3.38 -21.70
N ALA A 254 20.01 2.30 -21.85
CA ALA A 254 19.48 0.93 -21.85
C ALA A 254 18.83 0.57 -20.50
N ASP A 255 19.42 0.96 -19.38
CA ASP A 255 18.86 0.74 -18.04
C ASP A 255 17.52 1.48 -17.88
N LEU A 256 17.44 2.73 -18.35
CA LEU A 256 16.21 3.51 -18.37
C LEU A 256 15.12 2.86 -19.24
N LEU A 257 15.45 2.33 -20.41
CA LEU A 257 14.50 1.64 -21.29
C LEU A 257 14.09 0.26 -20.78
N THR A 258 14.97 -0.42 -20.05
CA THR A 258 14.70 -1.71 -19.40
C THR A 258 13.72 -1.52 -18.24
N ALA A 259 13.91 -0.46 -17.45
CA ALA A 259 12.97 -0.09 -16.40
C ALA A 259 11.60 0.34 -16.93
N ASN A 260 11.51 0.77 -18.19
CA ASN A 260 10.29 1.29 -18.83
C ASN A 260 9.93 0.46 -20.08
N PRO A 261 9.44 -0.79 -19.93
CA PRO A 261 9.26 -1.71 -21.05
C PRO A 261 8.18 -1.30 -22.07
N SER A 262 7.23 -0.44 -21.68
CA SER A 262 6.16 0.07 -22.56
C SER A 262 6.60 1.20 -23.49
N THR A 263 7.82 1.72 -23.34
CA THR A 263 8.26 2.92 -24.05
C THR A 263 8.94 2.60 -25.38
N ASP A 264 8.51 3.27 -26.45
CA ASP A 264 9.16 3.24 -27.76
C ASP A 264 10.07 4.46 -27.93
N LEU A 265 11.27 4.23 -28.42
CA LEU A 265 12.30 5.25 -28.61
C LEU A 265 12.65 5.41 -30.09
N ARG A 266 12.71 6.67 -30.52
CA ARG A 266 13.29 7.07 -31.81
C ARG A 266 14.63 7.76 -31.57
N VAL A 267 15.66 7.26 -32.25
CA VAL A 267 16.99 7.85 -32.24
C VAL A 267 17.15 8.75 -33.46
N GLU A 268 17.41 10.03 -33.22
CA GLU A 268 17.43 11.07 -34.25
C GLU A 268 18.86 11.57 -34.44
N GLY A 269 19.42 11.37 -35.63
CA GLY A 269 20.78 11.81 -35.98
C GLY A 269 20.77 13.18 -36.65
N HIS A 270 21.73 14.03 -36.28
CA HIS A 270 21.91 15.36 -36.85
C HIS A 270 23.37 15.62 -37.25
N THR A 271 23.58 16.49 -38.23
CA THR A 271 24.90 16.96 -38.67
C THR A 271 24.99 18.48 -38.64
N ASP A 272 26.21 19.00 -38.76
CA ASP A 272 26.40 20.40 -39.17
C ASP A 272 26.13 20.57 -40.67
N SER A 273 26.22 21.82 -41.15
CA SER A 273 25.92 22.17 -42.55
C SER A 273 27.10 22.00 -43.52
N ARG A 274 28.18 21.29 -43.13
CA ARG A 274 29.32 21.06 -44.03
C ARG A 274 29.13 19.78 -44.82
N GLY A 275 29.52 19.82 -46.09
CA GLY A 275 29.36 18.71 -47.02
C GLY A 275 28.00 18.74 -47.72
N SER A 276 27.75 17.74 -48.56
CA SER A 276 26.48 17.66 -49.29
C SER A 276 25.35 17.13 -48.41
N ARG A 277 24.13 17.61 -48.63
CA ARG A 277 22.90 17.13 -47.97
C ARG A 277 22.79 15.60 -47.98
N ALA A 278 23.09 14.95 -49.10
CA ALA A 278 23.05 13.50 -49.24
C ALA A 278 24.07 12.80 -48.32
N THR A 279 25.27 13.35 -48.18
CA THR A 279 26.29 12.84 -47.25
C THR A 279 25.87 13.06 -45.80
N ASN A 280 25.33 14.24 -45.48
CA ASN A 280 24.84 14.57 -44.15
C ASN A 280 23.68 13.66 -43.71
N LEU A 281 22.76 13.36 -44.63
CA LEU A 281 21.66 12.42 -44.39
C LEU A 281 22.19 11.00 -44.12
N ARG A 282 23.14 10.51 -44.92
CA ARG A 282 23.76 9.20 -44.72
C ARG A 282 24.49 9.09 -43.39
N VAL A 283 25.29 10.10 -43.03
CA VAL A 283 26.09 10.11 -41.79
C VAL A 283 25.19 10.21 -40.56
N SER A 284 24.19 11.09 -40.57
CA SER A 284 23.23 11.19 -39.46
C SER A 284 22.48 9.87 -39.24
N ARG A 285 22.00 9.24 -40.32
CA ARG A 285 21.34 7.94 -40.25
C ARG A 285 22.26 6.85 -39.69
N ALA A 286 23.49 6.75 -40.21
CA ALA A 286 24.47 5.77 -39.74
C ALA A 286 24.79 5.93 -38.24
N ARG A 287 24.86 7.17 -37.73
CA ARG A 287 25.06 7.44 -36.30
C ARG A 287 23.85 7.01 -35.45
N ALA A 288 22.64 7.29 -35.91
CA ALA A 288 21.43 6.82 -35.24
C ALA A 288 21.38 5.28 -35.21
N ASP A 289 21.71 4.63 -36.33
CA ASP A 289 21.75 3.17 -36.45
C ASP A 289 22.84 2.54 -35.56
N ALA A 290 23.98 3.22 -35.37
CA ALA A 290 25.03 2.78 -34.44
C ALA A 290 24.56 2.80 -32.98
N VAL A 291 23.83 3.86 -32.59
CA VAL A 291 23.23 3.96 -31.25
C VAL A 291 22.17 2.88 -31.06
N ARG A 292 21.24 2.70 -32.01
CA ARG A 292 20.26 1.60 -31.99
C ARG A 292 20.95 0.25 -31.84
N SER A 293 21.95 -0.03 -32.66
CA SER A 293 22.72 -1.29 -32.61
C SER A 293 23.38 -1.49 -31.25
N GLY A 294 23.87 -0.42 -30.63
CA GLY A 294 24.41 -0.46 -29.27
C GLY A 294 23.37 -0.80 -28.21
N LEU A 295 22.17 -0.21 -28.29
CA LEU A 295 21.06 -0.51 -27.38
C LEU A 295 20.54 -1.94 -27.54
N LEU A 296 20.47 -2.46 -28.78
CA LEU A 296 20.14 -3.87 -29.05
C LEU A 296 21.12 -4.82 -28.36
N LYS A 297 22.42 -4.54 -28.44
CA LYS A 297 23.47 -5.34 -27.78
C LYS A 297 23.37 -5.30 -26.24
N LEU A 298 22.71 -4.29 -25.69
CA LEU A 298 22.42 -4.15 -24.27
C LEU A 298 21.07 -4.75 -23.87
N GLY A 299 20.36 -5.41 -24.79
CA GLY A 299 19.13 -6.15 -24.51
C GLY A 299 17.83 -5.38 -24.72
N VAL A 300 17.89 -4.16 -25.27
CA VAL A 300 16.66 -3.42 -25.64
C VAL A 300 16.02 -4.07 -26.86
N ALA A 301 14.71 -4.33 -26.82
CA ALA A 301 13.99 -4.98 -27.90
C ALA A 301 13.95 -4.13 -29.19
N ALA A 302 14.03 -4.80 -30.35
CA ALA A 302 14.24 -4.14 -31.64
C ALA A 302 13.02 -3.42 -32.21
N ASP A 303 11.83 -3.88 -31.86
CA ASP A 303 10.52 -3.31 -32.15
C ASP A 303 10.30 -1.98 -31.42
N ARG A 304 10.92 -1.80 -30.26
CA ARG A 304 10.88 -0.56 -29.47
C ARG A 304 11.81 0.55 -29.98
N LEU A 305 12.66 0.25 -30.96
CA LEU A 305 13.73 1.14 -31.42
C LEU A 305 13.59 1.49 -32.89
N SER A 306 13.35 2.77 -33.17
CA SER A 306 13.40 3.34 -34.51
C SER A 306 14.55 4.33 -34.64
N THR A 307 15.00 4.58 -35.86
CA THR A 307 16.05 5.56 -36.17
C THR A 307 15.60 6.48 -37.28
N VAL A 308 16.06 7.73 -37.26
CA VAL A 308 15.87 8.73 -38.32
C VAL A 308 17.15 9.56 -38.45
N GLY A 309 17.59 9.84 -39.68
CA GLY A 309 18.64 10.82 -39.94
C GLY A 309 18.01 12.08 -40.51
N TYR A 310 18.28 13.24 -39.91
CA TYR A 310 17.82 14.53 -40.45
C TYR A 310 18.91 15.27 -41.23
N GLY A 311 20.15 14.79 -41.19
CA GLY A 311 21.30 15.54 -41.69
C GLY A 311 21.36 16.93 -41.06
N GLU A 312 21.49 17.94 -41.90
CA GLU A 312 21.57 19.35 -41.50
C GLU A 312 20.19 20.05 -41.42
N ALA A 313 19.09 19.35 -41.72
CA ALA A 313 17.76 19.95 -41.92
C ALA A 313 17.09 20.45 -40.63
N ARG A 314 17.58 20.05 -39.45
CA ARG A 314 17.07 20.45 -38.13
C ARG A 314 18.22 20.93 -37.22
N PRO A 315 18.82 22.10 -37.51
CA PRO A 315 19.88 22.65 -36.68
C PRO A 315 19.31 23.07 -35.31
N LYS A 316 20.05 22.80 -34.24
CA LYS A 316 19.75 23.28 -32.89
C LYS A 316 20.14 24.74 -32.73
N VAL A 317 21.26 25.11 -33.35
CA VAL A 317 21.85 26.45 -33.37
C VAL A 317 22.33 26.78 -34.78
N ALA A 318 22.52 28.07 -35.10
CA ALA A 318 22.99 28.50 -36.42
C ALA A 318 24.36 27.89 -36.76
N ASN A 319 24.63 27.52 -38.02
CA ASN A 319 25.91 26.88 -38.42
C ASN A 319 27.06 27.88 -38.65
N ASP A 320 27.00 29.06 -38.03
CA ASP A 320 27.88 30.21 -38.23
C ASP A 320 29.26 30.06 -37.57
N SER A 321 29.40 29.24 -36.52
CA SER A 321 30.66 29.06 -35.79
C SER A 321 31.10 27.60 -35.67
N PRO A 322 32.41 27.30 -35.49
CA PRO A 322 32.88 25.94 -35.20
C PRO A 322 32.20 25.32 -33.98
N THR A 323 31.93 26.12 -32.95
CA THR A 323 31.25 25.71 -31.71
C THR A 323 29.81 25.31 -31.98
N HIS A 324 29.03 26.14 -32.66
CA HIS A 324 27.64 25.81 -32.99
C HIS A 324 27.53 24.61 -33.93
N ARG A 325 28.46 24.47 -34.89
CA ARG A 325 28.55 23.26 -35.71
C ARG A 325 28.80 22.01 -34.85
N ALA A 326 29.58 22.12 -33.78
CA ALA A 326 29.78 21.00 -32.85
C ALA A 326 28.49 20.60 -32.13
N GLU A 327 27.69 21.58 -31.70
CA GLU A 327 26.38 21.32 -31.08
C GLU A 327 25.39 20.67 -32.04
N ASN A 328 25.43 21.02 -33.33
CA ASN A 328 24.57 20.41 -34.34
C ASN A 328 24.93 18.95 -34.68
N ARG A 329 26.20 18.54 -34.46
CA ARG A 329 26.64 17.14 -34.63
C ARG A 329 26.24 16.30 -33.40
N ARG A 330 24.95 16.01 -33.30
CA ARG A 330 24.34 15.35 -32.13
C ARG A 330 23.45 14.17 -32.49
N VAL A 331 23.09 13.42 -31.46
CA VAL A 331 22.00 12.45 -31.49
C VAL A 331 21.00 12.83 -30.42
N GLU A 332 19.73 12.88 -30.79
CA GLU A 332 18.61 13.10 -29.88
C GLU A 332 17.83 11.80 -29.69
N LEU A 333 17.21 11.65 -28.52
CA LEU A 333 16.41 10.49 -28.15
C LEU A 333 14.99 10.99 -27.92
N ALA A 334 14.05 10.55 -28.73
CA ALA A 334 12.65 10.97 -28.67
C ALA A 334 11.77 9.80 -28.27
N VAL A 335 11.04 9.96 -27.16
CA VAL A 335 9.96 9.04 -26.77
C VAL A 335 8.81 9.20 -27.77
N VAL A 336 8.43 8.10 -28.42
CA VAL A 336 7.36 8.08 -29.43
C VAL A 336 6.04 7.58 -28.85
N LYS A 337 6.13 6.66 -27.89
CA LYS A 337 5.01 6.09 -27.15
C LYS A 337 5.49 5.80 -25.73
N SER A 338 4.68 6.13 -24.72
CA SER A 338 4.95 5.88 -23.30
C SER A 338 3.69 5.44 -22.59
#